data_AF-A0A844H0F7-F1
#
_entry.id   AF-A0A844H0F7-F1
#
_cell.length_a   1.000
_cell.length_b   1.000
_cell.length_c   1.000
_cell.angle_alpha   90.00
_cell.angle_beta   90.00
_cell.angle_gamma   90.00
#
_symmetry.space_group_name_H-M   'P 1'
#
loop_
_entity.id
_entity.type
_entity.pdbx_description
1 polymer ?
#
loop_
_entity_poly.entity_id
_entity_poly.type
_entity_poly.pdbx_seq_one_letter_code
_entity_poly.pdbx_strand_id
1 'polypeptide(L)'
;MTERIDPTEAHAIACAKLLAALPHLLDRPGLQRVLDWLDERRVLQDGQEDPGAVEAEGLALELAIADSFGQLARTLRETVAD
;
A
#
# COMPACT_ATOMS: atom_id res chain seq x y z
N MET A 1 -11.34 15.44 29.80
CA MET A 1 -11.90 15.12 28.48
C MET A 1 -10.90 14.20 27.81
N THR A 2 -11.13 12.89 27.84
CA THR A 2 -10.17 11.92 27.28
C THR A 2 -10.30 11.96 25.77
N GLU A 3 -9.26 12.46 25.10
CA GLU A 3 -9.17 12.45 23.65
C GLU A 3 -9.20 11.00 23.18
N ARG A 4 -10.25 10.64 22.43
CA ARG A 4 -10.44 9.28 21.97
C ARG A 4 -9.66 9.15 20.66
N ILE A 5 -8.52 8.47 20.72
CA ILE A 5 -7.68 8.21 19.55
C ILE A 5 -8.51 7.47 18.51
N ASP A 6 -8.50 7.94 17.26
CA ASP A 6 -9.11 7.25 16.14
C ASP A 6 -8.28 5.98 15.83
N PRO A 7 -8.87 4.77 15.90
CA PRO A 7 -8.14 3.53 15.63
C PRO A 7 -7.59 3.45 14.21
N THR A 8 -8.22 4.11 13.24
CA THR A 8 -7.79 4.15 11.84
C THR A 8 -6.53 4.99 11.68
N GLU A 9 -6.50 6.15 12.34
CA GLU A 9 -5.33 7.03 12.37
C GLU A 9 -4.15 6.35 13.05
N ALA A 10 -4.39 5.70 14.21
CA ALA A 10 -3.37 4.95 14.91
C ALA A 10 -2.80 3.80 14.05
N HIS A 11 -3.65 3.10 13.29
CA HIS A 11 -3.23 2.05 12.38
C HIS A 11 -2.36 2.60 11.24
N ALA A 12 -2.77 3.70 10.61
CA ALA A 12 -1.99 4.35 9.55
C ALA A 12 -0.60 4.78 10.06
N ILE A 13 -0.51 5.35 11.26
CA ILE A 13 0.76 5.72 11.91
C ILE A 13 1.63 4.47 12.16
N ALA A 14 1.04 3.37 12.62
CA ALA A 14 1.76 2.12 12.83
C ALA A 14 2.32 1.54 11.53
N CYS A 15 1.55 1.57 10.44
CA CYS A 15 2.00 1.16 9.10
C CYS A 15 3.18 2.02 8.61
N ALA A 16 3.12 3.35 8.77
CA ALA A 16 4.20 4.25 8.39
C ALA A 16 5.50 3.96 9.17
N LYS A 17 5.39 3.72 10.48
CA LYS A 17 6.53 3.33 11.33
C LYS A 17 7.12 1.98 10.91
N LEU A 18 6.28 1.01 10.57
CA LEU A 18 6.74 -0.29 10.08
C LEU A 18 7.51 -0.14 8.77
N LEU A 19 6.99 0.60 7.79
CA LEU A 19 7.68 0.87 6.51
C LEU A 19 9.05 1.49 6.75
N ALA A 20 9.14 2.47 7.64
CA ALA A 20 10.40 3.13 7.95
C ALA A 20 11.43 2.20 8.61
N ALA A 21 10.97 1.17 9.34
CA ALA A 21 11.85 0.19 9.96
C ALA A 21 12.35 -0.89 8.99
N LEU A 22 11.64 -1.16 7.88
CA LEU A 22 11.96 -2.26 6.97
C LEU A 22 13.40 -2.26 6.43
N PRO A 23 14.00 -1.12 6.03
CA PRO A 23 15.39 -1.09 5.56
C PRO A 23 16.42 -1.52 6.61
N HIS A 24 16.07 -1.42 7.90
CA HIS A 24 16.91 -1.85 9.01
C HIS A 24 16.64 -3.30 9.45
N LEU A 25 15.46 -3.84 9.12
CA LEU A 25 15.04 -5.19 9.50
C LEU A 25 15.35 -6.24 8.43
N LEU A 26 15.45 -5.82 7.16
CA LEU A 26 15.67 -6.70 6.01
C LEU A 26 17.03 -6.44 5.37
N ASP A 27 17.60 -7.49 4.79
CA ASP A 27 18.74 -7.36 3.88
C ASP A 27 18.27 -6.79 2.52
N ARG A 28 19.22 -6.31 1.69
CA ARG A 28 18.87 -5.73 0.37
C ARG A 28 18.01 -6.68 -0.49
N PRO A 29 18.32 -8.00 -0.60
CA PRO A 29 17.48 -8.92 -1.36
C PRO A 29 16.07 -9.08 -0.78
N GLY A 30 15.91 -9.11 0.55
CA GLY A 30 14.61 -9.16 1.20
C GLY A 30 13.80 -7.89 0.96
N LEU A 31 14.44 -6.73 1.04
CA LEU A 31 13.83 -5.45 0.77
C LEU A 31 13.37 -5.32 -0.69
N GLN A 32 14.19 -5.79 -1.64
CA GLN A 32 13.83 -5.81 -3.05
C GLN A 32 12.59 -6.69 -3.29
N ARG A 33 12.50 -7.86 -2.65
CA ARG A 33 11.32 -8.73 -2.74
C ARG A 33 10.04 -8.06 -2.24
N VAL A 34 10.14 -7.21 -1.20
CA VAL A 34 8.98 -6.42 -0.73
C VAL A 34 8.57 -5.38 -1.76
N LEU A 35 9.53 -4.66 -2.35
CA LEU A 35 9.25 -3.69 -3.41
C LEU A 35 8.61 -4.32 -4.64
N ASP A 36 9.12 -5.47 -5.07
CA ASP A 36 8.57 -6.22 -6.21
C ASP A 36 7.13 -6.68 -5.92
N TRP A 37 6.89 -7.22 -4.72
CA TRP A 37 5.55 -7.64 -4.28
C TRP A 37 4.54 -6.49 -4.22
N LEU A 38 4.98 -5.30 -3.82
CA LEU A 38 4.15 -4.09 -3.81
C LEU A 38 3.84 -3.64 -5.25
N ASP A 39 4.83 -3.64 -6.15
CA ASP A 39 4.64 -3.21 -7.53
C ASP A 39 3.70 -4.12 -8.32
N GLU A 40 3.79 -5.44 -8.13
CA GLU A 40 2.88 -6.42 -8.74
C GLU A 40 1.40 -6.14 -8.45
N ARG A 41 1.10 -5.52 -7.29
CA ARG A 41 -0.27 -5.24 -6.81
C ARG A 41 -0.75 -3.83 -7.11
N ARG A 42 0.09 -3.00 -7.75
CA ARG A 42 -0.31 -1.67 -8.23
C ARG A 42 -1.12 -1.72 -9.51
N VAL A 43 -1.06 -2.84 -10.23
CA VAL A 43 -1.78 -3.02 -11.48
C VAL A 43 -3.08 -3.73 -11.17
N LEU A 44 -4.20 -3.02 -11.35
CA LEU A 44 -5.49 -3.68 -11.52
C LEU A 44 -5.32 -4.54 -12.79
N GLN A 45 -5.30 -5.86 -12.67
CA GLN A 45 -5.31 -6.71 -13.86
C GLN A 45 -6.60 -6.35 -14.60
N ASP A 46 -6.47 -5.76 -15.79
CA ASP A 46 -7.58 -5.44 -16.70
C ASP A 46 -8.35 -6.73 -17.01
N GLY A 47 -9.24 -7.09 -16.10
CA GLY A 47 -10.26 -8.08 -16.30
C GLY A 47 -11.26 -7.44 -17.23
N GLN A 48 -11.11 -7.72 -18.52
CA GLN A 48 -12.12 -7.58 -19.58
C GLN A 48 -13.40 -6.88 -19.10
N GLU A 49 -13.48 -5.56 -19.31
CA GLU A 49 -14.70 -4.79 -19.05
C GLU A 49 -15.84 -5.39 -19.89
N ASP A 50 -16.74 -6.14 -19.26
CA ASP A 50 -17.99 -6.57 -19.88
C ASP A 50 -18.89 -5.33 -20.01
N PRO A 51 -19.26 -4.87 -21.23
CA PRO A 51 -20.03 -3.66 -21.43
C PRO A 51 -21.49 -3.89 -20.97
N GLY A 52 -21.72 -3.78 -19.66
CA GLY A 52 -23.05 -3.93 -19.06
C GLY A 52 -23.08 -4.15 -17.54
N ALA A 53 -21.95 -4.48 -16.90
CA ALA A 53 -21.94 -4.74 -15.46
C ALA A 53 -21.65 -3.45 -14.65
N VAL A 54 -22.66 -2.96 -13.95
CA VAL A 54 -22.50 -1.90 -12.95
C VAL A 54 -21.91 -2.52 -11.68
N GLU A 55 -20.57 -2.57 -11.58
CA GLU A 55 -19.84 -2.90 -10.35
C GLU A 55 -18.93 -1.73 -9.93
N ALA A 56 -19.48 -0.51 -9.88
CA ALA A 56 -18.71 0.71 -9.66
C ALA A 56 -18.07 0.81 -8.25
N GLU A 57 -18.68 0.22 -7.21
CA GLU A 57 -18.20 0.35 -5.83
C GLU A 57 -17.09 -0.65 -5.48
N GLY A 58 -17.18 -1.88 -5.98
CA GLY A 58 -16.10 -2.88 -5.87
C GLY A 58 -14.85 -2.44 -6.63
N LEU A 59 -15.03 -1.92 -7.85
CA LEU A 59 -13.93 -1.35 -8.63
C LEU A 59 -13.26 -0.16 -7.93
N ALA A 60 -14.05 0.74 -7.32
CA ALA A 60 -13.52 1.89 -6.60
C ALA A 60 -12.66 1.48 -5.38
N LEU A 61 -13.08 0.46 -4.64
CA LEU A 61 -12.28 -0.07 -3.52
C LEU A 61 -10.99 -0.72 -4.01
N GLU A 62 -11.04 -1.56 -5.04
CA GLU A 62 -9.86 -2.21 -5.60
C GLU A 62 -8.85 -1.20 -6.18
N LEU A 63 -9.34 -0.13 -6.83
CA LEU A 63 -8.51 0.99 -7.27
C LEU A 63 -7.86 1.71 -6.07
N ALA A 64 -8.61 1.98 -5.02
CA ALA A 64 -8.07 2.62 -3.81
C ALA A 64 -7.01 1.74 -3.11
N ILE A 65 -7.17 0.41 -3.15
CA ILE A 65 -6.18 -0.54 -2.66
C ILE A 65 -4.92 -0.54 -3.54
N ALA A 66 -5.07 -0.58 -4.86
CA ALA A 66 -3.94 -0.50 -5.80
C ALA A 66 -3.14 0.80 -5.65
N ASP A 67 -3.83 1.92 -5.50
CA ASP A 67 -3.21 3.23 -5.21
C ASP A 67 -2.46 3.21 -3.88
N SER A 68 -3.03 2.57 -2.86
CA SER A 68 -2.39 2.40 -1.55
C SER A 68 -1.09 1.60 -1.65
N PHE A 69 -1.07 0.49 -2.42
CA PHE A 69 0.18 -0.25 -2.69
C PHE A 69 1.23 0.63 -3.37
N GLY A 70 0.81 1.50 -4.29
CA GLY A 70 1.70 2.46 -4.95
C GLY A 70 2.31 3.48 -4.00
N GLN A 71 1.52 3.99 -3.06
CA GLN A 71 1.99 4.91 -2.02
C GLN A 71 3.00 4.22 -1.09
N LEU A 72 2.70 3.00 -0.62
CA LEU A 72 3.62 2.22 0.23
C LEU A 72 4.96 1.97 -0.47
N ALA A 73 4.95 1.61 -1.75
CA ALA A 73 6.16 1.39 -2.54
C ALA A 73 6.99 2.67 -2.71
N ARG A 74 6.34 3.82 -2.89
CA ARG A 74 7.01 5.13 -2.96
C ARG A 74 7.71 5.45 -1.64
N THR A 75 6.97 5.40 -0.53
CA THR A 75 7.49 5.71 0.81
C THR A 75 8.69 4.83 1.16
N LEU A 76 8.61 3.53 0.85
CA LEU A 76 9.71 2.61 1.12
C LEU A 76 10.96 2.96 0.30
N ARG A 77 10.81 3.34 -0.97
CA ARG A 77 11.95 3.78 -1.81
C ARG A 77 12.58 5.07 -1.30
N GLU A 78 11.77 6.03 -0.89
CA GLU A 78 12.24 7.30 -0.31
C GLU A 78 13.05 7.03 0.96
N THR A 79 12.59 6.13 1.83
CA THR A 79 13.29 5.80 3.07
C THR A 79 14.63 5.08 2.86
N VAL A 80 14.82 4.45 1.70
CA VAL A 80 16.08 3.77 1.34
C VAL A 80 17.08 4.72 0.67
N ALA A 81 16.58 5.83 0.11
CA ALA A 81 17.40 6.82 -0.57
C ALA A 81 18.03 7.85 0.41
N ASP A 82 17.44 8.02 1.59
CA ASP A 82 17.97 8.80 2.73
C ASP A 82 19.02 8.00 3.53
#